data_AF-A0A1S6EIK5-F1
#
_entry.id   AF-A0A1S6EIK5-F1
#
_cell.length_a   1.000
_cell.length_b   1.000
_cell.length_c   1.000
_cell.angle_alpha   90.00
_cell.angle_beta   90.00
_cell.angle_gamma   90.00
#
_symmetry.space_group_name_H-M   'P 1'
#
loop_
_entity.id
_entity.type
_entity.pdbx_description
1 polymer ?
#
loop_
_entity_poly.entity_id
_entity_poly.type
_entity_poly.pdbx_seq_one_letter_code
_entity_poly.pdbx_strand_id
1 'polypeptide(L)'
;GGEEARPTLADVQEQYLPSVLAQESVTPYIAMLNGEPIGYAQSYVALGSGDGWWEEETDPGVRGIDQLLANASQLGKGLGTKLVRALVELLFNDPEV
;
A
#
# COMPACT_ATOMS: atom_id res chain seq x y z
N GLY A 1 6.24 -12.83 -8.39
CA GLY A 1 5.68 -12.08 -9.54
C GLY A 1 5.97 -12.86 -10.80
N GLY A 2 4.96 -13.59 -11.30
CA GLY A 2 5.02 -14.37 -12.54
C GLY A 2 3.83 -14.02 -13.41
N GLU A 3 3.91 -14.31 -14.71
CA GLU A 3 2.87 -13.99 -15.70
C GLU A 3 1.56 -14.78 -15.51
N GLU A 4 1.53 -15.76 -14.61
CA GLU A 4 0.48 -16.80 -14.59
C GLU A 4 -0.86 -16.37 -13.98
N ALA A 5 -1.01 -15.17 -13.42
CA ALA A 5 -2.32 -14.59 -13.14
C ALA A 5 -2.25 -13.06 -13.04
N ARG A 6 -2.27 -12.35 -14.18
CA ARG A 6 -2.59 -10.92 -14.17
C ARG A 6 -4.07 -10.78 -13.79
N PRO A 7 -4.43 -9.94 -12.81
CA PRO A 7 -5.81 -9.84 -12.38
C PRO A 7 -6.68 -9.28 -13.50
N THR A 8 -7.89 -9.80 -13.62
CA THR A 8 -8.95 -9.19 -14.41
C THR A 8 -9.49 -7.94 -13.70
N LEU A 9 -10.32 -7.16 -14.39
CA LEU A 9 -11.00 -6.03 -13.75
C LEU A 9 -11.88 -6.48 -12.57
N ALA A 10 -12.56 -7.62 -12.70
CA ALA A 10 -13.40 -8.18 -11.65
C ALA A 10 -12.55 -8.54 -10.43
N ASP A 11 -11.40 -9.20 -10.63
CA ASP A 11 -10.48 -9.54 -9.53
C ASP A 11 -10.04 -8.28 -8.77
N VAL A 12 -9.68 -7.20 -9.49
CA VAL A 12 -9.28 -5.93 -8.85
C VAL A 12 -10.45 -5.30 -8.08
N GLN A 13 -11.66 -5.33 -8.64
CA GLN A 13 -12.85 -4.78 -7.98
C GLN A 13 -13.23 -5.58 -6.72
N GLU A 14 -13.09 -6.90 -6.76
CA GLU A 14 -13.40 -7.78 -5.64
C GLU A 14 -12.35 -7.67 -4.53
N GLN A 15 -11.06 -7.55 -4.87
CA GLN A 15 -9.96 -7.64 -3.91
C GLN A 15 -9.49 -6.26 -3.40
N TYR A 16 -9.54 -5.21 -4.23
CA TYR A 16 -8.96 -3.90 -3.89
C TYR A 16 -10.00 -2.83 -3.55
N LEU A 17 -11.28 -3.21 -3.41
CA LEU A 17 -12.29 -2.29 -2.88
C LEU A 17 -11.89 -1.89 -1.45
N PRO A 18 -11.92 -0.59 -1.07
CA PRO A 18 -11.47 -0.18 0.26
C PRO A 18 -12.20 -0.88 1.41
N SER A 19 -13.48 -1.24 1.24
CA SER A 19 -14.23 -1.98 2.26
C SER A 19 -13.84 -3.45 2.40
N VAL A 20 -13.24 -4.04 1.36
CA VAL A 20 -12.67 -5.40 1.40
C VAL A 20 -11.31 -5.36 2.07
N LEU A 21 -10.43 -4.46 1.60
CA LEU A 21 -9.10 -4.25 2.17
C LEU A 21 -9.13 -3.90 3.68
N ALA A 22 -10.14 -3.14 4.12
CA ALA A 22 -10.32 -2.81 5.53
C ALA A 22 -10.55 -4.05 6.43
N GLN A 23 -11.09 -5.16 5.88
CA GLN A 23 -11.25 -6.42 6.62
C GLN A 23 -9.91 -7.08 6.93
N GLU A 24 -8.89 -6.79 6.13
CA GLU A 24 -7.51 -7.25 6.28
C GLU A 24 -6.62 -6.19 6.95
N SER A 25 -7.22 -5.15 7.56
CA SER A 25 -6.50 -4.01 8.14
C SER A 25 -5.62 -3.25 7.13
N VAL A 26 -5.95 -3.32 5.84
CA VAL A 26 -5.24 -2.62 4.75
C VAL A 26 -6.00 -1.34 4.38
N THR A 27 -5.27 -0.23 4.26
CA THR A 27 -5.79 1.06 3.77
C THR A 27 -5.10 1.44 2.46
N PRO A 28 -5.84 1.53 1.33
CA PRO A 28 -5.29 1.92 0.03
C PRO A 28 -5.21 3.46 -0.15
N TYR A 29 -4.23 3.91 -0.92
CA TYR A 29 -3.97 5.32 -1.26
C TYR A 29 -3.60 5.47 -2.74
N ILE A 30 -3.84 6.67 -3.28
CA ILE A 30 -3.35 7.09 -4.60
C ILE A 30 -2.32 8.21 -4.41
N ALA A 31 -1.13 8.01 -4.96
CA ALA A 31 -0.09 9.02 -4.97
C ALA A 31 -0.36 10.04 -6.08
N MET A 32 -0.45 11.32 -5.71
CA MET A 32 -0.75 12.42 -6.64
C MET A 32 0.48 13.30 -6.85
N LEU A 33 0.73 13.74 -8.08
CA LEU A 33 1.76 14.73 -8.42
C LEU A 33 1.21 15.69 -9.47
N ASN A 34 1.22 17.00 -9.15
CA ASN A 34 0.68 18.05 -10.02
C ASN A 34 -0.77 17.82 -10.47
N GLY A 35 -1.59 17.22 -9.60
CA GLY A 35 -2.99 16.90 -9.89
C GLY A 35 -3.22 15.57 -10.62
N GLU A 36 -2.16 14.85 -10.99
CA GLU A 36 -2.26 13.57 -11.71
C GLU A 36 -1.93 12.37 -10.81
N PRO A 37 -2.65 11.24 -10.94
CA PRO A 37 -2.32 10.01 -10.24
C PRO A 37 -1.06 9.37 -10.83
N ILE A 38 -0.03 9.18 -10.00
CA ILE A 38 1.26 8.62 -10.42
C ILE A 38 1.56 7.24 -9.84
N GLY A 39 0.74 6.73 -8.93
CA GLY A 39 0.98 5.45 -8.28
C GLY A 39 -0.10 5.06 -7.27
N TYR A 40 -0.02 3.80 -6.85
CA TYR A 40 -0.81 3.23 -5.76
C TYR A 40 0.10 3.02 -4.55
N ALA A 41 -0.44 3.16 -3.36
CA ALA A 41 0.21 2.73 -2.13
C ALA A 41 -0.81 2.12 -1.18
N GLN A 42 -0.33 1.37 -0.20
CA GLN A 42 -1.14 0.86 0.89
C GLN A 42 -0.34 0.87 2.19
N SER A 43 -1.06 0.97 3.29
CA SER A 43 -0.53 0.69 4.63
C SER A 43 -1.38 -0.39 5.30
N TYR A 44 -0.78 -1.19 6.16
CA TYR A 44 -1.49 -2.19 6.93
C TYR A 44 -0.95 -2.31 8.35
N VAL A 45 -1.80 -2.72 9.29
CA VAL A 45 -1.37 -3.08 10.64
C VAL A 45 -0.69 -4.44 10.56
N ALA A 46 0.60 -4.51 10.93
CA ALA A 46 1.35 -5.75 10.81
C ALA A 46 0.80 -6.84 11.73
N LEU A 47 0.50 -6.47 12.98
CA LEU A 47 -0.15 -7.35 13.94
C LEU A 47 -1.53 -7.79 13.42
N GLY A 48 -1.70 -9.09 13.22
CA GLY A 48 -2.97 -9.68 12.79
C GLY A 48 -3.21 -9.69 11.27
N SER A 49 -2.18 -9.47 10.45
CA SER A 49 -2.27 -9.57 8.97
C SER A 49 -2.68 -10.97 8.45
N GLY A 50 -2.65 -12.02 9.29
CA GLY A 50 -3.19 -13.35 8.99
C GLY A 50 -2.31 -14.21 8.05
N ASP A 51 -2.70 -15.46 7.83
CA ASP A 51 -2.14 -16.39 6.83
C ASP A 51 -0.60 -16.44 6.72
N GLY A 52 0.10 -16.42 7.87
CA GLY A 52 1.56 -16.50 7.95
C GLY A 52 2.29 -15.15 7.85
N TRP A 53 1.57 -14.04 7.75
CA TRP A 53 2.15 -12.70 7.74
C TRP A 53 2.38 -12.18 9.16
N TRP A 54 3.64 -11.82 9.45
CA TRP A 54 4.05 -11.13 10.69
C TRP A 54 3.60 -11.84 11.98
N GLU A 55 3.60 -13.17 12.02
CA GLU A 55 3.08 -13.97 13.16
C GLU A 55 3.75 -13.67 14.50
N GLU A 56 4.99 -13.19 14.47
CA GLU A 56 5.78 -12.86 15.66
C GLU A 56 5.70 -11.37 16.04
N GLU A 57 4.99 -10.55 15.26
CA GLU A 57 4.76 -9.15 15.62
C GLU A 57 3.82 -9.07 16.82
N THR A 58 4.13 -8.18 17.76
CA THR A 58 3.35 -8.01 19.01
C THR A 58 2.95 -6.57 19.25
N ASP A 59 3.57 -5.62 18.56
CA ASP A 59 3.29 -4.21 18.70
C ASP A 59 2.14 -3.80 17.75
N PRO A 60 0.96 -3.39 18.29
CA PRO A 60 -0.16 -2.94 17.48
C PRO A 60 0.13 -1.63 16.73
N GLY A 61 1.21 -0.91 17.05
CA GLY A 61 1.62 0.33 16.36
C GLY A 61 2.40 0.09 15.07
N VAL A 62 2.90 -1.12 14.83
CA VAL A 62 3.66 -1.41 13.62
C VAL A 62 2.78 -1.33 12.38
N ARG A 63 3.23 -0.54 11.41
CA ARG A 63 2.60 -0.40 10.08
C ARG A 63 3.56 -0.87 9.00
N GLY A 64 3.10 -1.77 8.14
CA GLY A 64 3.78 -2.10 6.88
C GLY A 64 3.26 -1.24 5.73
N ILE A 65 4.07 -1.10 4.67
CA ILE A 65 3.68 -0.37 3.45
C ILE A 65 4.11 -1.10 2.19
N ASP A 66 3.30 -1.01 1.14
CA ASP A 66 3.64 -1.38 -0.23
C ASP A 66 3.23 -0.26 -1.19
N GLN A 67 3.90 -0.18 -2.35
CA GLN A 67 3.57 0.82 -3.37
C GLN A 67 4.00 0.39 -4.77
N LEU A 68 3.43 1.06 -5.77
CA LEU A 68 3.93 1.07 -7.14
C LEU A 68 3.81 2.46 -7.77
N LEU A 69 4.70 2.75 -8.73
CA LEU A 69 4.53 3.86 -9.67
C LEU A 69 3.87 3.36 -10.96
N ALA A 70 2.86 4.09 -11.42
CA ALA A 70 2.00 3.69 -12.53
C ALA A 70 2.73 3.72 -13.89
N ASN A 71 3.62 4.69 -14.11
CA ASN A 71 4.23 4.91 -15.42
C ASN A 71 5.71 4.51 -15.44
N ALA A 72 6.09 3.64 -16.38
CA ALA A 72 7.48 3.23 -16.58
C ALA A 72 8.42 4.42 -16.82
N SER A 73 7.95 5.47 -17.54
CA SER A 73 8.71 6.68 -17.83
C SER A 73 9.06 7.51 -16.58
N GLN A 74 8.41 7.24 -15.44
CA GLN A 74 8.61 7.93 -14.17
C GLN A 74 9.57 7.17 -13.22
N LEU A 75 9.97 5.95 -13.57
CA LEU A 75 10.92 5.14 -12.79
C LEU A 75 12.33 5.76 -12.81
N GLY A 76 13.11 5.51 -11.74
CA GLY A 76 14.50 5.97 -11.65
C GLY A 76 14.69 7.49 -11.45
N LYS A 77 13.61 8.25 -11.25
CA LYS A 77 13.62 9.72 -11.14
C LYS A 77 13.40 10.25 -9.72
N GLY A 78 13.52 9.39 -8.70
CA GLY A 78 13.33 9.74 -7.29
C GLY A 78 11.87 9.89 -6.84
N LEU A 79 10.88 9.67 -7.73
CA LEU A 79 9.46 9.75 -7.37
C LEU A 79 9.03 8.67 -6.37
N GLY A 80 9.57 7.45 -6.49
CA GLY A 80 9.30 6.39 -5.51
C GLY A 80 9.79 6.76 -4.10
N THR A 81 10.99 7.35 -4.01
CA THR A 81 11.52 7.86 -2.74
C THR A 81 10.63 8.95 -2.14
N LYS A 82 10.11 9.87 -2.97
CA LYS A 82 9.19 10.93 -2.52
C LYS A 82 7.87 10.34 -2.03
N LEU A 83 7.29 9.38 -2.75
CA LEU A 83 6.08 8.67 -2.37
C LEU A 83 6.26 8.00 -1.00
N VAL A 84 7.31 7.19 -0.83
CA VAL A 84 7.57 6.49 0.44
C VAL A 84 7.76 7.47 1.60
N ARG A 85 8.51 8.56 1.41
CA ARG A 85 8.66 9.58 2.46
C ARG A 85 7.34 10.23 2.86
N ALA A 86 6.49 10.57 1.88
CA ALA A 86 5.19 11.16 2.16
C ALA A 86 4.27 10.18 2.89
N LEU A 87 4.29 8.90 2.53
CA LEU A 87 3.50 7.88 3.23
C LEU A 87 4.01 7.64 4.66
N VAL A 88 5.32 7.59 4.87
CA VAL A 88 5.92 7.47 6.20
C VAL A 88 5.57 8.67 7.08
N GLU A 89 5.65 9.89 6.55
CA GLU A 89 5.25 11.10 7.27
C GLU A 89 3.75 11.07 7.61
N LEU A 90 2.89 10.61 6.69
CA LEU A 90 1.47 10.43 6.96
C LEU A 90 1.23 9.44 8.11
N LEU A 91 1.89 8.28 8.11
CA LEU A 91 1.71 7.26 9.13
C LEU A 91 2.18 7.71 10.52
N PHE A 92 3.32 8.40 10.62
CA PHE A 92 3.81 8.93 11.91
C PHE A 92 3.02 10.14 12.45
N ASN A 93 2.03 10.65 11.71
CA ASN A 93 1.08 11.61 12.26
C ASN A 93 -0.06 10.92 13.05
N ASP A 94 -0.21 9.60 12.95
CA ASP A 94 -1.09 8.81 13.79
C ASP A 94 -0.38 8.53 15.13
N PRO A 95 -0.94 8.94 16.28
CA PRO A 95 -0.31 8.71 17.59
C PRO A 95 -0.22 7.22 17.98
N GLU A 96 -0.91 6.33 17.27
CA GLU A 96 -0.81 4.89 17.47
C GLU A 96 0.41 4.25 16.78
N VAL A 97 1.20 5.02 16.01
CA VAL A 97 2.40 4.58 15.27
C VAL A 97 3.66 5.22 15.84
#